data_AF-A0AAU0WNC8-F1
#
_entry.id   AF-A0AAU0WNC8-F1
#
_cell.length_a   1.000
_cell.length_b   1.000
_cell.length_c   1.000
_cell.angle_alpha   90.00
_cell.angle_beta   90.00
_cell.angle_gamma   90.00
#
_symmetry.space_group_name_H-M   'P 1'
#
loop_
_entity.id
_entity.type
_entity.pdbx_description
1 polymer ?
#
loop_
_entity_poly.entity_id
_entity_poly.type
_entity_poly.pdbx_seq_one_letter_code
_entity_poly.pdbx_strand_id
1 'polypeptide(L)'
;MAHSSRESAEGAGWGNAERGAYRRLMPDHVQKVFWFNPRTMWAARNGVLASWFGDPTGRTRSRWVAQQAAVGAPADKVIRRPEADRFSFMVIGDTGEGDDSQYAVVPGFLKAGQDTAFAVITSDVIYPVGATDDYGTKFFRPYQDYPAPIYAIPGNHDWYEDLGAFMRVFCDDAPLLPAEPRPRPLTRAWWRTLLWHRPRPADEQLLAEARKLRSAQEQTAVQPGPYWAIDAGPVRIVGIDTGLLGTIDAEQGAWLREVSRGPRPKILVTGSPLYVDGEHHPCPIEGGGTVDDIVRDPAHHYVAAIGGDIHNYQRYPVEVAGRTIQYVVAGGGGAFMHATHTIPPVSIANVTEDDFRCYPLRGDSLAFYSRLYGRRLRLPRLFTLTEAEATAVIAERLGIRPGRTPAPDVRVSRRARLVATLLGAGSRPDRGPRFRLPVKKIYTQLFSPGSVTYSPPFFKCFLRLDVSPEAVRLRCFAATGNRPQELDPPIEDEITIPLV
;
A
#
# COMPACT_ATOMS: atom_id res chain seq x y z
N MET A 1 12.58 1.62 -23.41
CA MET A 1 11.62 1.38 -22.33
C MET A 1 10.91 0.08 -22.65
N ALA A 2 10.79 -0.80 -21.69
CA ALA A 2 10.06 -2.04 -21.82
C ALA A 2 8.56 -1.76 -22.06
N HIS A 3 7.93 -2.64 -22.82
CA HIS A 3 6.48 -2.58 -23.06
C HIS A 3 5.70 -2.75 -21.76
N SER A 4 4.65 -1.95 -21.57
CA SER A 4 3.77 -2.02 -20.39
C SER A 4 2.64 -3.04 -20.58
N SER A 5 1.90 -3.33 -19.49
CA SER A 5 0.71 -4.19 -19.56
C SER A 5 -0.36 -3.70 -20.53
N ARG A 6 -0.37 -2.41 -20.87
CA ARG A 6 -1.33 -1.82 -21.82
C ARG A 6 -0.99 -2.12 -23.27
N GLU A 7 0.27 -2.38 -23.56
CA GLU A 7 0.77 -2.61 -24.91
C GLU A 7 0.76 -4.10 -25.28
N SER A 8 1.14 -4.98 -24.35
CA SER A 8 1.22 -6.42 -24.62
C SER A 8 1.01 -7.29 -23.38
N ALA A 9 0.76 -8.59 -23.61
CA ALA A 9 0.68 -9.58 -22.54
C ALA A 9 2.06 -9.83 -21.91
N GLU A 10 3.12 -9.80 -22.72
CA GLU A 10 4.52 -9.89 -22.29
C GLU A 10 4.91 -8.69 -21.42
N GLY A 11 4.38 -7.50 -21.71
CA GLY A 11 4.54 -6.31 -20.87
C GLY A 11 3.90 -6.48 -19.49
N ALA A 12 2.74 -7.14 -19.42
CA ALA A 12 2.14 -7.58 -18.16
C ALA A 12 2.90 -8.73 -17.46
N GLY A 13 3.95 -9.26 -18.09
CA GLY A 13 4.76 -10.36 -17.58
C GLY A 13 4.16 -11.75 -17.82
N TRP A 14 3.17 -11.87 -18.70
CA TRP A 14 2.71 -13.16 -19.21
C TRP A 14 3.69 -13.75 -20.23
N GLY A 15 3.51 -15.05 -20.53
CA GLY A 15 4.38 -15.79 -21.44
C GLY A 15 5.51 -16.52 -20.72
N ASN A 16 6.47 -17.00 -21.50
CA ASN A 16 7.66 -17.67 -20.98
C ASN A 16 8.77 -16.63 -20.80
N ALA A 17 9.06 -16.27 -19.56
CA ALA A 17 10.17 -15.39 -19.21
C ALA A 17 11.07 -16.05 -18.16
N GLU A 18 12.37 -15.75 -18.23
CA GLU A 18 13.30 -16.13 -17.18
C GLU A 18 12.90 -15.44 -15.87
N ARG A 19 12.88 -16.19 -14.78
CA ARG A 19 12.64 -15.62 -13.45
C ARG A 19 13.76 -14.67 -13.07
N GLY A 20 13.38 -13.60 -12.39
CA GLY A 20 14.27 -12.58 -11.91
C GLY A 20 15.40 -13.03 -10.99
N ALA A 21 16.42 -12.19 -10.94
CA ALA A 21 17.58 -12.27 -10.05
C ALA A 21 17.23 -12.02 -8.59
N TYR A 22 16.05 -11.46 -8.28
CA TYR A 22 15.58 -11.20 -6.93
C TYR A 22 15.72 -12.40 -5.99
N ARG A 23 15.62 -13.64 -6.51
CA ARG A 23 15.78 -14.87 -5.72
C ARG A 23 17.14 -14.98 -5.04
N ARG A 24 18.19 -14.38 -5.61
CA ARG A 24 19.53 -14.31 -4.99
C ARG A 24 19.59 -13.32 -3.83
N LEU A 25 18.65 -12.39 -3.78
CA LEU A 25 18.51 -11.42 -2.70
C LEU A 25 17.66 -11.98 -1.55
N MET A 26 16.92 -13.07 -1.73
CA MET A 26 16.03 -13.65 -0.71
C MET A 26 16.80 -14.35 0.42
N PRO A 27 16.22 -14.43 1.64
CA PRO A 27 16.91 -15.03 2.77
C PRO A 27 16.94 -16.54 2.62
N ASP A 28 17.92 -17.20 3.23
CA ASP A 28 18.05 -18.67 3.19
C ASP A 28 16.78 -19.36 3.69
N HIS A 29 16.11 -18.73 4.68
CA HIS A 29 14.83 -19.15 5.17
C HIS A 29 13.78 -18.03 5.04
N VAL A 30 12.77 -18.28 4.23
CA VAL A 30 11.59 -17.41 4.11
C VAL A 30 10.49 -17.97 5.02
N GLN A 31 10.10 -17.18 6.03
CA GLN A 31 8.91 -17.49 6.81
C GLN A 31 7.66 -17.27 5.95
N LYS A 32 6.96 -18.34 5.61
CA LYS A 32 5.68 -18.24 4.89
C LYS A 32 4.63 -17.66 5.82
N VAL A 33 4.03 -16.54 5.42
CA VAL A 33 2.91 -15.94 6.16
C VAL A 33 1.64 -16.76 5.87
N PHE A 34 1.11 -17.41 6.91
CA PHE A 34 -0.17 -18.10 6.86
C PHE A 34 -1.19 -17.29 7.65
N TRP A 35 -2.02 -16.54 6.95
CA TRP A 35 -3.00 -15.65 7.56
C TRP A 35 -4.04 -16.35 8.43
N PHE A 36 -4.35 -17.62 8.14
CA PHE A 36 -5.26 -18.46 8.94
C PHE A 36 -4.56 -19.26 10.04
N ASN A 37 -3.25 -19.10 10.22
CA ASN A 37 -2.58 -19.73 11.35
C ASN A 37 -3.22 -19.19 12.64
N PRO A 38 -3.69 -20.05 13.57
CA PRO A 38 -4.29 -19.60 14.81
C PRO A 38 -3.40 -18.61 15.58
N ARG A 39 -2.08 -18.74 15.48
CA ARG A 39 -1.12 -17.79 16.07
C ARG A 39 -1.18 -16.40 15.42
N THR A 40 -1.25 -16.33 14.10
CA THR A 40 -1.35 -15.07 13.35
C THR A 40 -2.70 -14.40 13.58
N MET A 41 -3.80 -15.15 13.53
CA MET A 41 -5.13 -14.62 13.85
C MET A 41 -5.24 -14.14 15.29
N TRP A 42 -4.63 -14.88 16.23
CA TRP A 42 -4.55 -14.46 17.62
C TRP A 42 -3.79 -13.14 17.72
N ALA A 43 -2.62 -12.99 17.10
CA ALA A 43 -1.86 -11.74 17.15
C ALA A 43 -2.60 -10.57 16.48
N ALA A 44 -3.26 -10.78 15.34
CA ALA A 44 -4.02 -9.76 14.61
C ALA A 44 -5.41 -9.42 15.21
N ARG A 45 -5.84 -10.10 16.29
CA ARG A 45 -7.19 -9.93 16.88
C ARG A 45 -7.48 -8.51 17.38
N ASN A 46 -6.44 -7.71 17.60
CA ASN A 46 -6.56 -6.34 18.11
C ASN A 46 -7.46 -5.46 17.24
N GLY A 47 -7.44 -5.62 15.90
CA GLY A 47 -8.37 -4.88 15.02
C GLY A 47 -9.84 -5.25 15.25
N VAL A 48 -10.13 -6.56 15.42
CA VAL A 48 -11.49 -7.03 15.72
C VAL A 48 -11.95 -6.52 17.09
N LEU A 49 -11.09 -6.62 18.10
CA LEU A 49 -11.39 -6.11 19.44
C LEU A 49 -11.60 -4.59 19.45
N ALA A 50 -10.81 -3.83 18.67
CA ALA A 50 -10.99 -2.40 18.52
C ALA A 50 -12.38 -2.07 17.95
N SER A 51 -12.84 -2.81 16.93
CA SER A 51 -14.17 -2.61 16.34
C SER A 51 -15.31 -2.88 17.32
N TRP A 52 -15.17 -3.85 18.24
CA TRP A 52 -16.23 -4.23 19.18
C TRP A 52 -16.21 -3.44 20.50
N PHE A 53 -15.01 -3.09 20.98
CA PHE A 53 -14.81 -2.54 22.32
C PHE A 53 -14.21 -1.13 22.34
N GLY A 54 -14.04 -0.51 21.17
CA GLY A 54 -13.49 0.83 20.98
C GLY A 54 -12.00 0.81 20.64
N ASP A 55 -11.60 1.69 19.74
CA ASP A 55 -10.23 1.77 19.22
C ASP A 55 -9.31 2.57 20.17
N PRO A 56 -8.25 1.97 20.75
CA PRO A 56 -7.27 2.70 21.56
C PRO A 56 -6.29 3.53 20.74
N THR A 57 -6.25 3.36 19.42
CA THR A 57 -5.13 3.80 18.60
C THR A 57 -4.82 5.28 18.79
N GLY A 58 -5.84 6.15 18.79
CA GLY A 58 -5.66 7.58 19.02
C GLY A 58 -4.97 7.89 20.35
N ARG A 59 -5.43 7.26 21.45
CA ARG A 59 -4.83 7.44 22.78
C ARG A 59 -3.40 6.94 22.84
N THR A 60 -3.11 5.77 22.27
CA THR A 60 -1.75 5.20 22.25
C THR A 60 -0.82 6.08 21.40
N ARG A 61 -1.30 6.58 20.27
CA ARG A 61 -0.58 7.50 19.38
C ARG A 61 -0.21 8.80 20.08
N SER A 62 -1.16 9.45 20.77
CA SER A 62 -0.88 10.67 21.57
C SER A 62 0.24 10.44 22.59
N ARG A 63 0.31 9.24 23.20
CA ARG A 63 1.36 8.90 24.16
C ARG A 63 2.72 8.74 23.48
N TRP A 64 2.77 8.08 22.32
CA TRP A 64 3.98 8.00 21.51
C TRP A 64 4.47 9.39 21.10
N VAL A 65 3.56 10.25 20.64
CA VAL A 65 3.85 11.64 20.26
C VAL A 65 4.38 12.45 21.44
N ALA A 66 3.74 12.35 22.61
CA ALA A 66 4.18 13.04 23.82
C ALA A 66 5.57 12.57 24.28
N GLN A 67 5.86 11.27 24.18
CA GLN A 67 7.18 10.72 24.49
C GLN A 67 8.25 11.27 23.54
N GLN A 68 7.97 11.30 22.23
CA GLN A 68 8.89 11.86 21.22
C GLN A 68 9.14 13.35 21.45
N ALA A 69 8.10 14.12 21.74
CA ALA A 69 8.25 15.53 22.11
C ALA A 69 9.13 15.72 23.36
N ALA A 70 8.99 14.85 24.37
CA ALA A 70 9.78 14.92 25.60
C ALA A 70 11.29 14.65 25.39
N VAL A 71 11.66 13.91 24.34
CA VAL A 71 13.07 13.67 23.96
C VAL A 71 13.58 14.64 22.89
N GLY A 72 12.80 15.69 22.55
CA GLY A 72 13.24 16.77 21.69
C GLY A 72 12.82 16.67 20.22
N ALA A 73 11.91 15.76 19.86
CA ALA A 73 11.36 15.74 18.50
C ALA A 73 10.66 17.08 18.16
N PRO A 74 10.79 17.60 16.93
CA PRO A 74 10.14 18.83 16.50
C PRO A 74 8.63 18.85 16.78
N ALA A 75 8.17 19.89 17.49
CA ALA A 75 6.76 20.01 17.88
C ALA A 75 5.81 20.10 16.67
N ASP A 76 6.26 20.75 15.60
CA ASP A 76 5.53 20.87 14.33
C ASP A 76 5.57 19.58 13.48
N LYS A 77 6.41 18.61 13.87
CA LYS A 77 6.63 17.33 13.18
C LYS A 77 7.07 17.50 11.73
N VAL A 78 7.72 18.63 11.41
CA VAL A 78 8.22 18.94 10.07
C VAL A 78 9.71 18.61 9.99
N ILE A 79 10.03 17.60 9.18
CA ILE A 79 11.37 17.28 8.73
C ILE A 79 11.73 18.26 7.61
N ARG A 80 12.76 19.08 7.83
CA ARG A 80 13.22 20.09 6.86
C ARG A 80 14.40 19.52 6.09
N ARG A 81 14.26 19.31 4.80
CA ARG A 81 15.34 18.81 3.94
C ARG A 81 15.91 19.93 3.05
N PRO A 82 17.23 20.02 2.87
CA PRO A 82 17.87 21.03 2.04
C PRO A 82 17.81 20.66 0.55
N GLU A 83 16.72 20.06 0.09
CA GLU A 83 16.60 19.64 -1.31
C GLU A 83 16.58 20.85 -2.23
N ALA A 84 17.21 20.71 -3.39
CA ALA A 84 17.09 21.67 -4.46
C ALA A 84 15.65 21.73 -4.98
N ASP A 85 15.34 22.78 -5.74
CA ASP A 85 14.05 22.95 -6.40
C ASP A 85 13.70 21.81 -7.39
N ARG A 86 14.70 21.00 -7.79
CA ARG A 86 14.54 19.77 -8.57
C ARG A 86 15.13 18.60 -7.80
N PHE A 87 14.29 17.60 -7.53
CA PHE A 87 14.71 16.36 -6.89
C PHE A 87 13.78 15.22 -7.30
N SER A 88 14.09 14.00 -6.87
CA SER A 88 13.21 12.84 -7.08
C SER A 88 13.10 12.03 -5.80
N PHE A 89 11.95 11.40 -5.57
CA PHE A 89 11.76 10.50 -4.44
C PHE A 89 10.90 9.29 -4.84
N MET A 90 11.08 8.20 -4.10
CA MET A 90 10.37 6.93 -4.33
C MET A 90 9.17 6.81 -3.39
N VAL A 91 8.11 6.13 -3.83
CA VAL A 91 6.95 5.80 -3.01
C VAL A 91 6.56 4.34 -3.23
N ILE A 92 6.36 3.58 -2.16
CA ILE A 92 6.01 2.15 -2.22
C ILE A 92 5.15 1.76 -1.02
N GLY A 93 4.05 1.02 -1.20
CA GLY A 93 3.18 0.60 -0.09
C GLY A 93 3.21 -0.90 0.17
N ASP A 94 2.81 -1.30 1.39
CA ASP A 94 2.46 -2.68 1.72
C ASP A 94 3.59 -3.68 1.42
N THR A 95 4.79 -3.36 1.88
CA THR A 95 6.02 -4.05 1.46
C THR A 95 6.23 -5.39 2.16
N GLY A 96 6.04 -5.46 3.48
CA GLY A 96 6.80 -6.38 4.33
C GLY A 96 6.24 -7.78 4.49
N GLU A 97 6.00 -8.55 3.42
CA GLU A 97 5.71 -9.99 3.51
C GLU A 97 6.97 -10.87 3.63
N GLY A 98 8.10 -10.41 3.09
CA GLY A 98 9.38 -11.13 3.11
C GLY A 98 9.51 -12.25 2.09
N ASP A 99 8.58 -12.36 1.14
CA ASP A 99 8.47 -13.47 0.19
C ASP A 99 8.97 -13.11 -1.22
N ASP A 100 8.83 -14.05 -2.17
CA ASP A 100 9.20 -13.84 -3.58
C ASP A 100 8.60 -12.56 -4.16
N SER A 101 7.37 -12.22 -3.76
CA SER A 101 6.62 -11.14 -4.37
C SER A 101 7.10 -9.77 -3.90
N GLN A 102 7.50 -9.63 -2.62
CA GLN A 102 8.23 -8.43 -2.16
C GLN A 102 9.61 -8.34 -2.82
N TYR A 103 10.42 -9.41 -2.77
CA TYR A 103 11.79 -9.35 -3.27
C TYR A 103 11.85 -9.09 -4.78
N ALA A 104 10.85 -9.54 -5.55
CA ALA A 104 10.73 -9.23 -6.97
C ALA A 104 10.64 -7.73 -7.31
N VAL A 105 10.26 -6.89 -6.34
CA VAL A 105 10.21 -5.43 -6.50
C VAL A 105 11.58 -4.79 -6.37
N VAL A 106 12.45 -5.37 -5.54
CA VAL A 106 13.71 -4.76 -5.10
C VAL A 106 14.63 -4.36 -6.26
N PRO A 107 14.94 -5.22 -7.26
CA PRO A 107 15.88 -4.84 -8.31
C PRO A 107 15.42 -3.64 -9.14
N GLY A 108 14.12 -3.61 -9.50
CA GLY A 108 13.53 -2.49 -10.25
C GLY A 108 13.47 -1.22 -9.42
N PHE A 109 13.10 -1.34 -8.14
CA PHE A 109 13.06 -0.22 -7.20
C PHE A 109 14.44 0.42 -7.00
N LEU A 110 15.48 -0.40 -6.76
CA LEU A 110 16.85 0.08 -6.60
C LEU A 110 17.36 0.77 -7.87
N LYS A 111 17.09 0.20 -9.04
CA LYS A 111 17.46 0.81 -10.32
C LYS A 111 16.77 2.16 -10.53
N ALA A 112 15.46 2.23 -10.27
CA ALA A 112 14.69 3.46 -10.45
C ALA A 112 14.97 4.52 -9.37
N GLY A 113 15.46 4.11 -8.19
CA GLY A 113 15.74 4.96 -7.04
C GLY A 113 17.21 5.30 -6.82
N GLN A 114 18.12 4.94 -7.72
CA GLN A 114 19.57 5.15 -7.53
C GLN A 114 19.97 6.63 -7.34
N ASP A 115 19.19 7.56 -7.89
CA ASP A 115 19.41 9.00 -7.91
C ASP A 115 18.33 9.77 -7.11
N THR A 116 17.54 9.08 -6.28
CA THR A 116 16.47 9.72 -5.51
C THR A 116 16.93 10.16 -4.12
N ALA A 117 16.41 11.29 -3.66
CA ALA A 117 16.80 11.93 -2.41
C ALA A 117 16.33 11.18 -1.15
N PHE A 118 15.21 10.47 -1.24
CA PHE A 118 14.63 9.63 -0.18
C PHE A 118 13.51 8.75 -0.76
N ALA A 119 13.02 7.80 0.04
CA ALA A 119 11.82 7.02 -0.24
C ALA A 119 10.78 7.18 0.87
N VAL A 120 9.51 6.92 0.54
CA VAL A 120 8.40 6.88 1.50
C VAL A 120 7.67 5.53 1.36
N ILE A 121 7.51 4.83 2.49
CA ILE A 121 6.65 3.65 2.58
C ILE A 121 5.22 4.08 2.95
N THR A 122 4.25 3.76 2.10
CA THR A 122 2.84 4.12 2.29
C THR A 122 2.07 2.96 2.90
N SER A 123 1.96 2.94 4.23
CA SER A 123 1.25 1.91 5.01
C SER A 123 1.93 0.54 5.07
N ASP A 124 1.53 -0.23 6.08
CA ASP A 124 1.83 -1.65 6.31
C ASP A 124 3.29 -2.04 6.01
N VAL A 125 4.19 -1.52 6.83
CA VAL A 125 5.62 -1.74 6.64
C VAL A 125 5.95 -3.22 6.81
N ILE A 126 5.36 -3.87 7.83
CA ILE A 126 5.68 -5.25 8.22
C ILE A 126 4.43 -6.10 8.45
N TYR A 127 4.31 -7.17 7.67
CA TYR A 127 3.30 -8.21 7.85
C TYR A 127 3.82 -9.38 8.68
N PRO A 128 2.94 -10.12 9.38
CA PRO A 128 1.49 -9.90 9.45
C PRO A 128 1.06 -8.92 10.55
N VAL A 129 1.91 -8.60 11.54
CA VAL A 129 1.49 -7.88 12.76
C VAL A 129 2.50 -6.82 13.23
N GLY A 130 3.43 -6.39 12.38
CA GLY A 130 4.37 -5.34 12.78
C GLY A 130 5.40 -5.74 13.84
N ALA A 131 5.77 -7.02 13.94
CA ALA A 131 6.70 -7.50 14.96
C ALA A 131 8.14 -7.04 14.69
N THR A 132 8.88 -6.71 15.75
CA THR A 132 10.28 -6.24 15.66
C THR A 132 11.19 -7.23 14.92
N ASP A 133 11.05 -8.53 15.23
CA ASP A 133 11.90 -9.59 14.67
C ASP A 133 11.77 -9.74 13.15
N ASP A 134 10.65 -9.27 12.58
CA ASP A 134 10.37 -9.36 11.14
C ASP A 134 11.06 -8.26 10.32
N TYR A 135 11.52 -7.16 10.95
CA TYR A 135 12.14 -6.05 10.22
C TYR A 135 13.43 -6.45 9.50
N GLY A 136 14.18 -7.43 10.01
CA GLY A 136 15.44 -7.87 9.40
C GLY A 136 15.26 -8.33 7.96
N THR A 137 14.37 -9.30 7.74
CA THR A 137 14.15 -9.91 6.42
C THR A 137 13.14 -9.17 5.55
N LYS A 138 12.33 -8.28 6.14
CA LYS A 138 11.22 -7.61 5.45
C LYS A 138 11.39 -6.11 5.25
N PHE A 139 12.38 -5.48 5.90
CA PHE A 139 12.75 -4.07 5.67
C PHE A 139 14.26 -3.89 5.47
N PHE A 140 15.08 -4.26 6.46
CA PHE A 140 16.52 -3.95 6.42
C PHE A 140 17.23 -4.63 5.25
N ARG A 141 17.00 -5.93 5.07
CA ARG A 141 17.61 -6.73 3.99
C ARG A 141 17.12 -6.38 2.58
N PRO A 142 15.82 -6.32 2.27
CA PRO A 142 15.37 -6.02 0.91
C PRO A 142 15.80 -4.64 0.45
N TYR A 143 15.93 -3.68 1.36
CA TYR A 143 16.34 -2.32 1.01
C TYR A 143 17.81 -2.02 1.33
N GLN A 144 18.65 -3.00 1.69
CA GLN A 144 20.04 -2.76 2.14
C GLN A 144 20.87 -1.86 1.19
N ASP A 145 20.65 -2.01 -0.12
CA ASP A 145 21.40 -1.30 -1.16
C ASP A 145 20.74 0.01 -1.60
N TYR A 146 19.59 0.41 -1.05
CA TYR A 146 18.97 1.70 -1.36
C TYR A 146 19.74 2.82 -0.62
N PRO A 147 20.41 3.75 -1.32
CA PRO A 147 21.45 4.59 -0.72
C PRO A 147 20.92 5.76 0.12
N ALA A 148 19.62 6.03 0.07
CA ALA A 148 19.01 7.21 0.67
C ALA A 148 18.09 6.87 1.87
N PRO A 149 17.65 7.89 2.64
CA PRO A 149 16.74 7.71 3.76
C PRO A 149 15.39 7.13 3.31
N ILE A 150 14.79 6.30 4.16
CA ILE A 150 13.43 5.77 3.97
C ILE A 150 12.57 6.24 5.14
N TYR A 151 11.53 6.99 4.81
CA TYR A 151 10.46 7.36 5.74
C TYR A 151 9.27 6.42 5.55
N ALA A 152 8.39 6.33 6.54
CA ALA A 152 7.22 5.49 6.51
C ALA A 152 6.08 6.14 7.30
N ILE A 153 4.85 5.78 6.93
CA ILE A 153 3.67 5.92 7.78
C ILE A 153 3.17 4.52 8.15
N PRO A 154 2.62 4.33 9.35
CA PRO A 154 2.14 3.01 9.76
C PRO A 154 0.77 2.71 9.16
N GLY A 155 0.54 1.43 8.86
CA GLY A 155 -0.77 0.89 8.53
C GLY A 155 -1.39 0.10 9.69
N ASN A 156 -2.54 -0.52 9.45
CA ASN A 156 -3.23 -1.31 10.47
C ASN A 156 -2.38 -2.52 10.90
N HIS A 157 -1.51 -3.05 10.05
CA HIS A 157 -0.66 -4.18 10.41
C HIS A 157 0.43 -3.80 11.41
N ASP A 158 0.94 -2.57 11.34
CA ASP A 158 1.91 -2.04 12.30
C ASP A 158 1.28 -1.78 13.68
N TRP A 159 -0.04 -1.54 13.71
CA TRP A 159 -0.80 -1.28 14.92
C TRP A 159 -1.27 -2.53 15.67
N TYR A 160 -1.19 -3.73 15.07
CA TYR A 160 -1.58 -4.96 15.78
C TYR A 160 -0.73 -5.24 17.03
N GLU A 161 0.49 -4.71 17.09
CA GLU A 161 1.37 -4.76 18.26
C GLU A 161 1.65 -3.36 18.87
N ASP A 162 0.63 -2.49 18.91
CA ASP A 162 0.67 -1.16 19.55
C ASP A 162 1.76 -0.21 19.02
N LEU A 163 2.21 -0.43 17.77
CA LEU A 163 3.18 0.38 17.03
C LEU A 163 4.62 0.35 17.58
N GLY A 164 4.93 -0.51 18.57
CA GLY A 164 6.23 -0.51 19.23
C GLY A 164 7.41 -0.68 18.28
N ALA A 165 7.38 -1.67 17.39
CA ALA A 165 8.47 -1.93 16.46
C ALA A 165 8.68 -0.81 15.44
N PHE A 166 7.59 -0.22 14.93
CA PHE A 166 7.66 0.92 14.03
C PHE A 166 8.34 2.11 14.68
N MET A 167 7.95 2.43 15.92
CA MET A 167 8.55 3.53 16.68
C MET A 167 10.04 3.28 16.95
N ARG A 168 10.45 2.02 17.13
CA ARG A 168 11.87 1.68 17.27
C ARG A 168 12.67 1.82 15.98
N VAL A 169 12.08 1.54 14.83
CA VAL A 169 12.81 1.53 13.55
C VAL A 169 12.86 2.93 12.93
N PHE A 170 11.77 3.70 13.02
CA PHE A 170 11.66 4.99 12.34
C PHE A 170 11.75 6.21 13.26
N CYS A 171 11.51 6.07 14.56
CA CYS A 171 11.41 7.19 15.50
C CYS A 171 12.50 7.12 16.59
N ASP A 172 13.76 6.98 16.17
CA ASP A 172 14.96 7.03 17.03
C ASP A 172 14.95 6.03 18.19
N ASP A 173 14.69 4.76 17.89
CA ASP A 173 14.68 3.67 18.87
C ASP A 173 13.78 3.93 20.09
N ALA A 174 12.61 4.55 19.87
CA ALA A 174 11.69 4.93 20.93
C ALA A 174 11.43 3.77 21.93
N PRO A 175 11.65 3.99 23.24
CA PRO A 175 11.45 2.94 24.24
C PRO A 175 9.96 2.63 24.40
N LEU A 176 9.64 1.37 24.74
CA LEU A 176 8.26 0.92 24.96
C LEU A 176 7.49 1.86 25.90
N LEU A 177 6.25 2.18 25.52
CA LEU A 177 5.37 3.00 26.36
C LEU A 177 5.16 2.35 27.74
N PRO A 178 5.13 3.16 28.82
CA PRO A 178 4.78 2.66 30.15
C PRO A 178 3.41 1.97 30.17
N ALA A 179 3.21 1.03 31.09
CA ALA A 179 1.90 0.39 31.25
C ALA A 179 0.84 1.40 31.72
N GLU A 180 -0.37 1.31 31.17
CA GLU A 180 -1.50 2.12 31.65
C GLU A 180 -2.16 1.51 32.90
N PRO A 181 -2.81 2.34 33.75
CA PRO A 181 -3.68 1.83 34.80
C PRO A 181 -4.76 0.92 34.23
N ARG A 182 -5.06 -0.18 34.93
CA ARG A 182 -6.10 -1.12 34.49
C ARG A 182 -7.47 -0.42 34.47
N PRO A 183 -8.26 -0.57 33.39
CA PRO A 183 -9.62 -0.05 33.35
C PRO A 183 -10.49 -0.68 34.45
N ARG A 184 -11.57 0.02 34.83
CA ARG A 184 -12.56 -0.51 35.78
C ARG A 184 -13.12 -1.85 35.27
N PRO A 185 -13.23 -2.89 36.12
CA PRO A 185 -13.74 -4.21 35.72
C PRO A 185 -15.07 -4.14 34.97
N LEU A 186 -15.27 -5.07 34.03
CA LEU A 186 -16.49 -5.25 33.23
C LEU A 186 -16.86 -4.10 32.27
N THR A 187 -16.04 -3.05 32.15
CA THR A 187 -16.19 -2.03 31.11
C THR A 187 -15.73 -2.53 29.74
N ARG A 188 -16.16 -1.88 28.65
CA ARG A 188 -15.64 -2.18 27.29
C ARG A 188 -14.12 -2.12 27.23
N ALA A 189 -13.53 -1.08 27.83
CA ALA A 189 -12.08 -0.92 27.93
C ALA A 189 -11.42 -2.08 28.71
N TRP A 190 -12.05 -2.59 29.76
CA TRP A 190 -11.53 -3.74 30.51
C TRP A 190 -11.52 -5.03 29.68
N TRP A 191 -12.64 -5.34 28.99
CA TRP A 191 -12.71 -6.49 28.08
C TRP A 191 -11.69 -6.39 26.97
N ARG A 192 -11.52 -5.19 26.40
CA ARG A 192 -10.47 -4.92 25.41
C ARG A 192 -9.09 -5.21 25.99
N THR A 193 -8.71 -4.59 27.11
CA THR A 193 -7.38 -4.77 27.72
C THR A 193 -7.09 -6.22 28.12
N LEU A 194 -8.09 -6.97 28.57
CA LEU A 194 -7.94 -8.38 28.94
C LEU A 194 -7.63 -9.25 27.73
N LEU A 195 -8.31 -9.00 26.60
CA LEU A 195 -8.16 -9.78 25.38
C LEU A 195 -7.08 -9.21 24.45
N TRP A 196 -6.59 -8.00 24.67
CA TRP A 196 -5.61 -7.33 23.80
C TRP A 196 -4.33 -8.15 23.68
N HIS A 197 -3.88 -8.36 22.44
CA HIS A 197 -2.57 -8.93 22.16
C HIS A 197 -1.50 -7.94 22.59
N ARG A 198 -0.49 -8.44 23.31
CA ARG A 198 0.66 -7.63 23.71
C ARG A 198 1.85 -8.00 22.84
N PRO A 199 2.67 -7.01 22.43
CA PRO A 199 3.90 -7.28 21.69
C PRO A 199 4.76 -8.28 22.44
N ARG A 200 5.43 -9.16 21.67
CA ARG A 200 6.48 -10.00 22.24
C ARG A 200 7.69 -9.13 22.59
N PRO A 201 8.48 -9.49 23.63
CA PRO A 201 9.77 -8.84 23.87
C PRO A 201 10.61 -8.91 22.60
N ALA A 202 11.20 -7.78 22.21
CA ALA A 202 12.07 -7.72 21.04
C ALA A 202 13.36 -8.51 21.31
N ASP A 203 13.85 -9.24 20.31
CA ASP A 203 15.22 -9.72 20.32
C ASP A 203 16.16 -8.56 19.94
N GLU A 204 16.73 -7.93 20.97
CA GLU A 204 17.62 -6.76 20.82
C GLU A 204 18.84 -7.06 19.96
N GLN A 205 19.39 -8.28 20.07
CA GLN A 205 20.55 -8.67 19.29
C GLN A 205 20.16 -8.83 17.82
N LEU A 206 19.03 -9.49 17.55
CA LEU A 206 18.53 -9.65 16.19
C LEU A 206 18.25 -8.31 15.52
N LEU A 207 17.61 -7.37 16.22
CA LEU A 207 17.36 -6.02 15.69
C LEU A 207 18.66 -5.26 15.44
N ALA A 208 19.62 -5.33 16.35
CA ALA A 208 20.92 -4.69 16.19
C ALA A 208 21.69 -5.24 14.99
N GLU A 209 21.70 -6.56 14.79
CA GLU A 209 22.30 -7.18 13.58
C GLU A 209 21.58 -6.75 12.30
N ALA A 210 20.24 -6.71 12.32
CA ALA A 210 19.45 -6.25 11.18
C ALA A 210 19.78 -4.80 10.78
N ARG A 211 19.94 -3.89 11.75
CA ARG A 211 20.30 -2.49 11.51
C ARG A 211 21.65 -2.33 10.79
N LYS A 212 22.59 -3.27 10.95
CA LYS A 212 23.88 -3.24 10.24
C LYS A 212 23.74 -3.35 8.72
N LEU A 213 22.64 -3.91 8.22
CA LEU A 213 22.37 -4.00 6.78
C LEU A 213 22.07 -2.62 6.16
N ARG A 214 21.66 -1.62 6.96
CA ARG A 214 21.38 -0.24 6.51
C ARG A 214 21.96 0.80 7.47
N SER A 215 23.25 0.72 7.75
CA SER A 215 23.94 1.58 8.72
C SER A 215 24.70 2.76 8.10
N ALA A 216 24.64 2.94 6.78
CA ALA A 216 25.30 4.07 6.13
C ALA A 216 24.70 5.40 6.59
N GLN A 217 25.53 6.44 6.71
CA GLN A 217 25.10 7.76 7.17
C GLN A 217 24.02 8.35 6.25
N GLU A 218 24.17 8.14 4.94
CA GLU A 218 23.25 8.60 3.89
C GLU A 218 21.88 7.91 3.96
N GLN A 219 21.79 6.72 4.57
CA GLN A 219 20.56 5.97 4.75
C GLN A 219 19.78 6.36 6.01
N THR A 220 20.37 7.19 6.88
CA THR A 220 19.81 7.52 8.19
C THR A 220 18.56 8.40 8.02
N ALA A 221 17.46 7.96 8.63
CA ALA A 221 16.20 8.69 8.71
C ALA A 221 15.74 8.71 10.16
N VAL A 222 15.30 9.87 10.66
CA VAL A 222 14.64 9.98 11.97
C VAL A 222 13.33 10.71 11.77
N GLN A 223 12.23 10.06 12.16
CA GLN A 223 10.90 10.65 12.15
C GLN A 223 10.57 11.25 13.52
N PRO A 224 9.88 12.40 13.55
CA PRO A 224 9.43 13.02 14.79
C PRO A 224 8.29 12.25 15.48
N GLY A 225 7.76 11.21 14.83
CA GLY A 225 6.62 10.44 15.30
C GLY A 225 6.00 9.59 14.19
N PRO A 226 4.82 9.00 14.47
CA PRO A 226 4.12 8.12 13.52
C PRO A 226 3.44 8.86 12.37
N TYR A 227 3.27 10.18 12.50
CA TYR A 227 2.84 11.09 11.45
C TYR A 227 3.79 12.29 11.42
N TRP A 228 3.99 12.85 10.24
CA TRP A 228 5.05 13.82 9.97
C TRP A 228 4.77 14.61 8.69
N ALA A 229 5.49 15.72 8.49
CA ALA A 229 5.59 16.38 7.20
C ALA A 229 7.06 16.49 6.79
N ILE A 230 7.34 16.39 5.49
CA ILE A 230 8.65 16.67 4.91
C ILE A 230 8.52 17.90 4.02
N ASP A 231 9.31 18.92 4.34
CA ASP A 231 9.55 20.06 3.45
C ASP A 231 10.75 19.73 2.56
N ALA A 232 10.52 19.61 1.24
CA ALA A 232 11.54 19.29 0.26
C ALA A 232 11.29 20.09 -1.04
N GLY A 233 12.21 21.02 -1.35
CA GLY A 233 12.09 21.90 -2.51
C GLY A 233 10.74 22.63 -2.57
N PRO A 234 10.02 22.59 -3.70
CA PRO A 234 8.76 23.32 -3.87
C PRO A 234 7.54 22.65 -3.22
N VAL A 235 7.66 21.41 -2.73
CA VAL A 235 6.52 20.63 -2.22
C VAL A 235 6.64 20.33 -0.73
N ARG A 236 5.49 20.09 -0.09
CA ARG A 236 5.41 19.47 1.23
C ARG A 236 4.72 18.11 1.12
N ILE A 237 5.35 17.09 1.67
CA ILE A 237 4.79 15.73 1.75
C ILE A 237 4.25 15.55 3.16
N VAL A 238 3.00 15.15 3.32
CA VAL A 238 2.33 15.02 4.62
C VAL A 238 1.94 13.57 4.83
N GLY A 239 2.58 12.90 5.79
CA GLY A 239 2.28 11.53 6.18
C GLY A 239 1.35 11.47 7.38
N ILE A 240 0.20 10.80 7.23
CA ILE A 240 -0.77 10.58 8.32
C ILE A 240 -0.85 9.11 8.73
N ASP A 241 -1.15 8.89 10.00
CA ASP A 241 -1.35 7.59 10.61
C ASP A 241 -2.84 7.36 10.85
N THR A 242 -3.41 6.41 10.09
CA THR A 242 -4.84 6.10 10.08
C THR A 242 -5.23 4.98 11.06
N GLY A 243 -4.27 4.43 11.80
CA GLY A 243 -4.53 3.45 12.85
C GLY A 243 -5.12 2.12 12.36
N LEU A 244 -5.77 1.41 13.29
CA LEU A 244 -6.41 0.11 12.99
C LEU A 244 -7.66 0.24 12.11
N LEU A 245 -8.43 1.32 12.27
CA LEU A 245 -9.79 1.43 11.71
C LEU A 245 -9.93 2.48 10.59
N GLY A 246 -8.84 3.12 10.15
CA GLY A 246 -8.90 4.07 9.04
C GLY A 246 -9.39 5.48 9.44
N THR A 247 -9.11 5.91 10.67
CA THR A 247 -9.53 7.21 11.24
C THR A 247 -8.36 7.91 11.93
N ILE A 248 -8.44 9.24 12.06
CA ILE A 248 -7.46 10.01 12.85
C ILE A 248 -8.10 10.67 14.07
N ASP A 249 -7.33 10.73 15.16
CA ASP A 249 -7.74 11.38 16.42
C ASP A 249 -7.72 12.91 16.32
N ALA A 250 -8.26 13.57 17.33
CA ALA A 250 -8.39 15.02 17.36
C ALA A 250 -7.04 15.76 17.38
N GLU A 251 -6.01 15.18 18.00
CA GLU A 251 -4.67 15.78 18.09
C GLU A 251 -4.00 15.78 16.71
N GLN A 252 -3.98 14.63 16.04
CA GLN A 252 -3.47 14.53 14.67
C GLN A 252 -4.32 15.36 13.70
N GLY A 253 -5.63 15.40 13.88
CA GLY A 253 -6.53 16.24 13.08
C GLY A 253 -6.28 17.74 13.24
N ALA A 254 -5.96 18.20 14.45
CA ALA A 254 -5.58 19.59 14.69
C ALA A 254 -4.22 19.91 14.04
N TRP A 255 -3.24 19.02 14.19
CA TRP A 255 -1.94 19.14 13.53
C TRP A 255 -2.07 19.17 12.01
N LEU A 256 -2.89 18.28 11.42
CA LEU A 256 -3.07 18.19 9.98
C LEU A 256 -3.67 19.48 9.41
N ARG A 257 -4.63 20.10 10.10
CA ARG A 257 -5.18 21.40 9.71
C ARG A 257 -4.11 22.49 9.72
N GLU A 258 -3.24 22.51 10.73
CA GLU A 258 -2.18 23.51 10.85
C GLU A 258 -1.12 23.33 9.75
N VAL A 259 -0.57 22.12 9.61
CA VAL A 259 0.52 21.83 8.67
C VAL A 259 0.08 21.96 7.20
N SER A 260 -1.23 21.85 6.95
CA SER A 260 -1.83 22.00 5.62
C SER A 260 -2.00 23.45 5.17
N ARG A 261 -1.88 24.44 6.06
CA ARG A 261 -2.05 25.85 5.70
C ARG A 261 -1.00 26.34 4.70
N GLY A 262 -1.39 27.37 3.95
CA GLY A 262 -0.50 28.13 3.09
C GLY A 262 -0.35 27.56 1.68
N PRO A 263 0.26 28.33 0.77
CA PRO A 263 0.17 28.11 -0.67
C PRO A 263 1.16 27.06 -1.20
N ARG A 264 2.09 26.55 -0.39
CA ARG A 264 3.03 25.51 -0.85
C ARG A 264 2.22 24.28 -1.32
N PRO A 265 2.44 23.76 -2.54
CA PRO A 265 1.79 22.54 -2.99
C PRO A 265 2.07 21.34 -2.07
N LYS A 266 1.07 20.49 -1.87
CA LYS A 266 1.15 19.36 -0.93
C LYS A 266 0.80 18.03 -1.56
N ILE A 267 1.48 16.97 -1.10
CA ILE A 267 1.15 15.58 -1.40
C ILE A 267 0.81 14.89 -0.08
N LEU A 268 -0.42 14.39 0.06
CA LEU A 268 -0.81 13.56 1.19
C LEU A 268 -0.31 12.14 0.96
N VAL A 269 0.21 11.51 2.02
CA VAL A 269 0.50 10.09 2.12
C VAL A 269 -0.31 9.53 3.28
N THR A 270 -1.17 8.54 3.02
CA THR A 270 -2.15 8.02 3.99
C THR A 270 -2.13 6.49 4.03
N GLY A 271 -2.45 5.91 5.20
CA GLY A 271 -2.50 4.45 5.37
C GLY A 271 -3.56 3.81 4.47
N SER A 272 -4.77 4.39 4.46
CA SER A 272 -5.88 3.98 3.61
C SER A 272 -6.21 5.03 2.55
N PRO A 273 -6.48 4.63 1.30
CA PRO A 273 -6.74 5.55 0.19
C PRO A 273 -8.11 6.20 0.32
N LEU A 274 -8.20 7.48 -0.08
CA LEU A 274 -9.44 8.25 -0.03
C LEU A 274 -10.40 7.92 -1.19
N TYR A 275 -9.86 7.46 -2.31
CA TYR A 275 -10.60 6.91 -3.43
C TYR A 275 -10.04 5.55 -3.80
N VAL A 276 -10.87 4.52 -3.79
CA VAL A 276 -10.45 3.16 -4.12
C VAL A 276 -11.64 2.31 -4.52
N ASP A 277 -11.42 1.38 -5.45
CA ASP A 277 -12.43 0.44 -5.94
C ASP A 277 -13.74 1.11 -6.44
N GLY A 278 -13.64 2.34 -6.95
CA GLY A 278 -14.77 3.14 -7.41
C GLY A 278 -15.62 3.76 -6.28
N GLU A 279 -15.11 3.77 -5.05
CA GLU A 279 -15.76 4.31 -3.85
C GLU A 279 -14.94 5.48 -3.26
N HIS A 280 -15.62 6.33 -2.48
CA HIS A 280 -15.05 7.49 -1.78
C HIS A 280 -15.07 7.26 -0.27
N HIS A 281 -13.89 7.31 0.34
CA HIS A 281 -13.66 7.09 1.77
C HIS A 281 -12.91 8.29 2.36
N PRO A 282 -13.61 9.34 2.81
CA PRO A 282 -12.98 10.64 3.11
C PRO A 282 -12.08 10.65 4.37
N CYS A 283 -12.00 9.55 5.12
CA CYS A 283 -11.28 9.38 6.38
C CYS A 283 -11.74 10.36 7.50
N PRO A 284 -12.62 9.92 8.41
CA PRO A 284 -13.12 10.76 9.50
C PRO A 284 -12.04 11.25 10.48
N ILE A 285 -12.21 12.48 10.97
CA ILE A 285 -11.40 13.09 12.02
C ILE A 285 -12.24 13.19 13.30
N GLU A 286 -11.71 12.71 14.42
CA GLU A 286 -12.33 12.92 15.73
C GLU A 286 -12.43 14.43 16.04
N GLY A 287 -13.62 14.87 16.48
CA GLY A 287 -13.92 16.29 16.66
C GLY A 287 -14.51 16.99 15.42
N GLY A 288 -14.62 16.29 14.29
CA GLY A 288 -15.43 16.70 13.13
C GLY A 288 -14.65 16.91 11.85
N GLY A 289 -15.36 16.82 10.72
CA GLY A 289 -14.79 16.86 9.37
C GLY A 289 -14.04 15.59 8.99
N THR A 290 -13.38 15.65 7.84
CA THR A 290 -12.63 14.54 7.26
C THR A 290 -11.26 14.98 6.77
N VAL A 291 -10.34 14.03 6.57
CA VAL A 291 -9.04 14.31 5.93
C VAL A 291 -9.25 14.85 4.53
N ASP A 292 -10.22 14.31 3.79
CA ASP A 292 -10.48 14.75 2.43
C ASP A 292 -11.07 16.18 2.37
N ASP A 293 -11.81 16.63 3.38
CA ASP A 293 -12.21 18.06 3.49
C ASP A 293 -10.98 18.97 3.53
N ILE A 294 -9.93 18.56 4.25
CA ILE A 294 -8.66 19.31 4.34
C ILE A 294 -7.92 19.26 2.99
N VAL A 295 -7.84 18.10 2.34
CA VAL A 295 -7.17 17.94 1.03
C VAL A 295 -7.84 18.78 -0.05
N ARG A 296 -9.18 18.82 -0.05
CA ARG A 296 -9.98 19.53 -1.05
C ARG A 296 -9.98 21.03 -0.88
N ASP A 297 -9.81 21.54 0.34
CA ASP A 297 -9.78 22.97 0.61
C ASP A 297 -8.73 23.68 -0.27
N PRO A 298 -9.13 24.63 -1.14
CA PRO A 298 -8.21 25.39 -1.98
C PRO A 298 -7.12 26.10 -1.20
N ALA A 299 -7.37 26.49 0.06
CA ALA A 299 -6.39 27.16 0.92
C ALA A 299 -5.22 26.24 1.34
N HIS A 300 -5.36 24.92 1.17
CA HIS A 300 -4.35 23.94 1.54
C HIS A 300 -3.51 23.42 0.36
N HIS A 301 -3.96 23.64 -0.88
CA HIS A 301 -3.18 23.38 -2.11
C HIS A 301 -2.59 21.96 -2.25
N TYR A 302 -3.36 20.91 -1.91
CA TYR A 302 -2.95 19.51 -2.15
C TYR A 302 -3.10 19.09 -3.60
N VAL A 303 -2.02 18.70 -4.27
CA VAL A 303 -2.05 18.29 -5.68
C VAL A 303 -2.23 16.78 -5.86
N ALA A 304 -1.95 15.99 -4.82
CA ALA A 304 -2.14 14.56 -4.81
C ALA A 304 -2.40 14.00 -3.41
N ALA A 305 -3.07 12.84 -3.35
CA ALA A 305 -3.23 12.02 -2.16
C ALA A 305 -2.94 10.55 -2.51
N ILE A 306 -1.94 9.97 -1.85
CA ILE A 306 -1.42 8.63 -2.14
C ILE A 306 -1.69 7.71 -0.94
N GLY A 307 -2.42 6.62 -1.15
CA GLY A 307 -2.79 5.65 -0.12
C GLY A 307 -2.21 4.25 -0.35
N GLY A 308 -1.85 3.55 0.74
CA GLY A 308 -1.48 2.13 0.75
C GLY A 308 -2.69 1.20 0.94
N ASP A 309 -2.53 0.10 1.68
CA ASP A 309 -3.56 -0.83 2.19
C ASP A 309 -4.28 -1.67 1.11
N ILE A 310 -4.35 -1.16 -0.11
CA ILE A 310 -4.91 -1.86 -1.26
C ILE A 310 -3.79 -2.26 -2.21
N HIS A 311 -3.54 -3.58 -2.29
CA HIS A 311 -2.38 -4.16 -2.96
C HIS A 311 -2.50 -4.24 -4.49
N ASN A 312 -2.73 -3.09 -5.10
CA ASN A 312 -2.68 -2.82 -6.52
C ASN A 312 -2.40 -1.31 -6.72
N TYR A 313 -2.37 -0.87 -7.97
CA TYR A 313 -2.34 0.53 -8.35
C TYR A 313 -3.70 0.98 -8.86
N GLN A 314 -4.13 2.19 -8.46
CA GLN A 314 -5.30 2.87 -9.00
C GLN A 314 -5.05 4.37 -9.08
N ARG A 315 -5.68 5.07 -10.03
CA ARG A 315 -5.63 6.52 -10.12
C ARG A 315 -6.97 7.13 -10.50
N TYR A 316 -7.33 8.17 -9.77
CA TYR A 316 -8.54 8.98 -9.93
C TYR A 316 -8.15 10.48 -10.00
N PRO A 317 -8.17 11.10 -11.20
CA PRO A 317 -7.97 12.54 -11.34
C PRO A 317 -9.26 13.30 -11.00
N VAL A 318 -9.42 13.75 -9.76
CA VAL A 318 -10.68 14.37 -9.30
C VAL A 318 -10.59 15.89 -9.44
N GLU A 319 -11.58 16.48 -10.10
CA GLU A 319 -11.73 17.94 -10.20
C GLU A 319 -12.33 18.53 -8.93
N VAL A 320 -11.60 19.46 -8.30
CA VAL A 320 -11.98 20.13 -7.06
C VAL A 320 -11.71 21.62 -7.21
N ALA A 321 -12.76 22.45 -7.19
CA ALA A 321 -12.64 23.91 -7.23
C ALA A 321 -11.75 24.45 -8.38
N GLY A 322 -11.80 23.82 -9.57
CA GLY A 322 -11.07 24.26 -10.77
C GLY A 322 -9.62 23.74 -10.86
N ARG A 323 -9.21 22.81 -10.00
CA ARG A 323 -7.92 22.12 -10.06
C ARG A 323 -8.13 20.60 -9.96
N THR A 324 -7.25 19.84 -10.60
CA THR A 324 -7.24 18.37 -10.50
C THR A 324 -6.39 17.93 -9.31
N ILE A 325 -6.95 17.12 -8.41
CA ILE A 325 -6.20 16.41 -7.38
C ILE A 325 -6.04 14.94 -7.82
N GLN A 326 -4.82 14.44 -7.83
CA GLN A 326 -4.55 13.04 -8.17
C GLN A 326 -4.68 12.16 -6.93
N TYR A 327 -5.77 11.39 -6.85
CA TYR A 327 -5.92 10.36 -5.83
C TYR A 327 -5.35 9.04 -6.36
N VAL A 328 -4.36 8.50 -5.65
CA VAL A 328 -3.57 7.35 -6.10
C VAL A 328 -3.59 6.27 -5.03
N VAL A 329 -3.88 5.04 -5.43
CA VAL A 329 -3.65 3.83 -4.63
C VAL A 329 -2.29 3.26 -5.05
N ALA A 330 -1.41 3.00 -4.08
CA ALA A 330 -0.01 2.63 -4.31
C ALA A 330 0.46 1.46 -3.42
N GLY A 331 -0.43 0.54 -3.06
CA GLY A 331 -0.12 -0.57 -2.16
C GLY A 331 0.48 -1.82 -2.81
N GLY A 332 0.87 -1.76 -4.08
CA GLY A 332 1.36 -2.93 -4.81
C GLY A 332 2.81 -3.33 -4.51
N GLY A 333 3.42 -2.92 -3.38
CA GLY A 333 4.87 -2.99 -3.18
C GLY A 333 5.43 -4.31 -2.65
N GLY A 334 4.58 -5.23 -2.18
CA GLY A 334 5.04 -6.55 -1.78
C GLY A 334 3.91 -7.52 -1.47
N ALA A 335 2.99 -7.14 -0.59
CA ALA A 335 1.94 -8.02 -0.09
C ALA A 335 1.00 -8.55 -1.16
N PHE A 336 0.34 -9.69 -0.90
CA PHE A 336 -0.52 -10.41 -1.84
C PHE A 336 -1.45 -9.48 -2.64
N MET A 337 -1.65 -9.72 -3.94
CA MET A 337 -2.42 -8.78 -4.77
C MET A 337 -3.89 -8.64 -4.33
N HIS A 338 -4.46 -7.44 -4.42
CA HIS A 338 -5.92 -7.21 -4.37
C HIS A 338 -6.53 -7.16 -5.78
N ALA A 339 -7.68 -7.80 -5.96
CA ALA A 339 -8.31 -8.04 -7.24
C ALA A 339 -8.87 -6.76 -7.92
N THR A 340 -8.17 -6.21 -8.92
CA THR A 340 -8.72 -5.11 -9.73
C THR A 340 -9.92 -5.54 -10.58
N HIS A 341 -10.07 -6.83 -10.90
CA HIS A 341 -11.23 -7.34 -11.65
C HIS A 341 -12.56 -7.27 -10.91
N THR A 342 -12.56 -6.96 -9.61
CA THR A 342 -13.79 -6.73 -8.84
C THR A 342 -14.22 -5.27 -8.81
N ILE A 343 -13.39 -4.35 -9.30
CA ILE A 343 -13.69 -2.93 -9.38
C ILE A 343 -14.84 -2.73 -10.39
N PRO A 344 -15.94 -2.07 -10.00
CA PRO A 344 -17.04 -1.76 -10.91
C PRO A 344 -16.62 -0.73 -11.98
N PRO A 345 -17.45 -0.47 -13.01
CA PRO A 345 -17.22 0.65 -13.91
C PRO A 345 -17.11 1.95 -13.10
N VAL A 346 -16.07 2.74 -13.34
CA VAL A 346 -15.80 3.95 -12.54
C VAL A 346 -16.64 5.12 -13.06
N SER A 347 -17.40 5.72 -12.15
CA SER A 347 -18.22 6.91 -12.39
C SER A 347 -18.45 7.63 -11.05
N ILE A 348 -17.38 8.22 -10.49
CA ILE A 348 -17.41 8.84 -9.16
C ILE A 348 -16.66 10.17 -9.18
N ALA A 349 -17.19 11.19 -8.50
CA ALA A 349 -16.56 12.52 -8.40
C ALA A 349 -16.13 13.10 -9.76
N ASN A 350 -17.00 12.93 -10.77
CA ASN A 350 -16.78 13.29 -12.18
C ASN A 350 -15.62 12.55 -12.89
N VAL A 351 -15.00 11.56 -12.24
CA VAL A 351 -14.05 10.64 -12.84
C VAL A 351 -14.80 9.54 -13.56
N THR A 352 -14.50 9.35 -14.84
CA THR A 352 -15.07 8.30 -15.68
C THR A 352 -14.07 7.16 -15.89
N GLU A 353 -14.53 6.10 -16.54
CA GLU A 353 -13.68 4.96 -16.92
C GLU A 353 -12.52 5.35 -17.85
N ASP A 354 -12.68 6.39 -18.67
CA ASP A 354 -11.63 6.87 -19.59
C ASP A 354 -10.49 7.57 -18.84
N ASP A 355 -10.80 8.16 -17.68
CA ASP A 355 -9.85 8.83 -16.79
C ASP A 355 -9.14 7.84 -15.84
N PHE A 356 -9.88 6.81 -15.41
CA PHE A 356 -9.42 5.82 -14.45
C PHE A 356 -8.25 4.97 -14.97
N ARG A 357 -7.26 4.74 -14.12
CA ARG A 357 -6.17 3.80 -14.40
C ARG A 357 -6.04 2.82 -13.25
N CYS A 358 -5.71 1.57 -13.55
CA CYS A 358 -5.31 0.58 -12.57
C CYS A 358 -4.22 -0.33 -13.11
N TYR A 359 -3.43 -0.89 -12.20
CA TYR A 359 -2.49 -1.97 -12.48
C TYR A 359 -2.54 -3.02 -11.34
N PRO A 360 -2.69 -4.32 -11.66
CA PRO A 360 -2.86 -4.87 -13.00
C PRO A 360 -4.18 -4.47 -13.65
N LEU A 361 -4.22 -4.54 -14.99
CA LEU A 361 -5.48 -4.39 -15.72
C LEU A 361 -6.51 -5.39 -15.20
N ARG A 362 -7.79 -5.01 -15.19
CA ARG A 362 -8.87 -5.87 -14.69
C ARG A 362 -8.88 -7.25 -15.39
N GLY A 363 -8.54 -7.33 -16.67
CA GLY A 363 -8.37 -8.60 -17.39
C GLY A 363 -7.20 -9.46 -16.89
N ASP A 364 -6.04 -8.84 -16.65
CA ASP A 364 -4.85 -9.52 -16.12
C ASP A 364 -5.09 -10.02 -14.69
N SER A 365 -5.76 -9.22 -13.86
CA SER A 365 -6.17 -9.63 -12.51
C SER A 365 -7.08 -10.85 -12.54
N LEU A 366 -8.11 -10.86 -13.41
CA LEU A 366 -9.00 -12.00 -13.54
C LEU A 366 -8.25 -13.26 -14.01
N ALA A 367 -7.36 -13.13 -15.01
CA ALA A 367 -6.54 -14.24 -15.49
C ALA A 367 -5.64 -14.81 -14.38
N PHE A 368 -4.99 -13.94 -13.59
CA PHE A 368 -4.17 -14.33 -12.45
C PHE A 368 -4.97 -15.15 -11.42
N TYR A 369 -6.10 -14.61 -10.95
CA TYR A 369 -6.92 -15.31 -9.95
C TYR A 369 -7.54 -16.60 -10.51
N SER A 370 -7.85 -16.63 -11.81
CA SER A 370 -8.33 -17.85 -12.47
C SER A 370 -7.28 -18.97 -12.44
N ARG A 371 -6.00 -18.65 -12.65
CA ARG A 371 -4.89 -19.61 -12.54
C ARG A 371 -4.66 -20.03 -11.09
N LEU A 372 -4.69 -19.06 -10.17
CA LEU A 372 -4.53 -19.29 -8.73
C LEU A 372 -5.58 -20.29 -8.22
N TYR A 373 -6.87 -20.03 -8.47
CA TYR A 373 -7.96 -20.89 -8.06
C TYR A 373 -7.98 -22.22 -8.82
N GLY A 374 -7.63 -22.23 -10.10
CA GLY A 374 -7.48 -23.47 -10.87
C GLY A 374 -6.45 -24.42 -10.27
N ARG A 375 -5.31 -23.91 -9.80
CA ARG A 375 -4.31 -24.72 -9.07
C ARG A 375 -4.80 -25.14 -7.69
N ARG A 376 -5.33 -24.19 -6.91
CA ARG A 376 -5.78 -24.43 -5.53
C ARG A 376 -6.89 -25.48 -5.45
N LEU A 377 -7.87 -25.41 -6.36
CA LEU A 377 -8.99 -26.34 -6.42
C LEU A 377 -8.69 -27.60 -7.23
N ARG A 378 -7.48 -27.74 -7.78
CA ARG A 378 -7.08 -28.83 -8.68
C ARG A 378 -7.99 -28.96 -9.92
N LEU A 379 -8.49 -27.83 -10.42
CA LEU A 379 -9.38 -27.72 -11.58
C LEU A 379 -8.86 -26.75 -12.66
N PRO A 380 -7.59 -26.87 -13.13
CA PRO A 380 -7.00 -25.89 -14.05
C PRO A 380 -7.75 -25.80 -15.39
N ARG A 381 -8.24 -26.92 -15.93
CA ARG A 381 -9.00 -26.95 -17.19
C ARG A 381 -10.29 -26.13 -17.13
N LEU A 382 -10.93 -26.10 -15.96
CA LEU A 382 -12.16 -25.34 -15.74
C LEU A 382 -11.86 -23.86 -15.52
N PHE A 383 -10.93 -23.56 -14.61
CA PHE A 383 -10.73 -22.20 -14.11
C PHE A 383 -9.77 -21.36 -14.93
N THR A 384 -8.69 -21.91 -15.49
CA THR A 384 -7.64 -21.09 -16.11
C THR A 384 -8.14 -20.39 -17.37
N LEU A 385 -8.23 -19.07 -17.30
CA LEU A 385 -8.46 -18.19 -18.45
C LEU A 385 -7.11 -17.68 -18.96
N THR A 386 -7.02 -17.49 -20.28
CA THR A 386 -5.97 -16.63 -20.84
C THR A 386 -6.26 -15.17 -20.48
N GLU A 387 -5.22 -14.35 -20.49
CA GLU A 387 -5.33 -12.90 -20.37
C GLU A 387 -6.27 -12.29 -21.43
N ALA A 388 -6.27 -12.82 -22.66
CA ALA A 388 -7.19 -12.41 -23.69
C ALA A 388 -8.66 -12.79 -23.38
N GLU A 389 -8.93 -14.04 -22.98
CA GLU A 389 -10.28 -14.49 -22.57
C GLU A 389 -10.81 -13.68 -21.38
N ALA A 390 -9.96 -13.47 -20.38
CA ALA A 390 -10.28 -12.72 -19.17
C ALA A 390 -10.58 -11.24 -19.50
N THR A 391 -9.78 -10.62 -20.36
CA THR A 391 -10.01 -9.23 -20.79
C THR A 391 -11.31 -9.08 -21.58
N ALA A 392 -11.59 -10.01 -22.51
CA ALA A 392 -12.82 -9.99 -23.29
C ALA A 392 -14.07 -10.10 -22.42
N VAL A 393 -14.08 -11.01 -21.43
CA VAL A 393 -15.24 -11.16 -20.53
C VAL A 393 -15.41 -9.96 -19.59
N ILE A 394 -14.31 -9.32 -19.17
CA ILE A 394 -14.37 -8.07 -18.38
C ILE A 394 -14.99 -6.95 -19.19
N ALA A 395 -14.53 -6.73 -20.43
CA ALA A 395 -15.06 -5.69 -21.31
C ALA A 395 -16.56 -5.90 -21.58
N GLU A 396 -16.98 -7.14 -21.87
CA GLU A 396 -18.40 -7.49 -22.06
C GLU A 396 -19.24 -7.19 -20.82
N ARG A 397 -18.76 -7.56 -19.63
CA ARG A 397 -19.53 -7.44 -18.38
C ARG A 397 -19.65 -6.03 -17.85
N LEU A 398 -18.57 -5.27 -17.97
CA LEU A 398 -18.51 -3.91 -17.43
C LEU A 398 -18.98 -2.88 -18.46
N GLY A 399 -19.06 -3.24 -19.75
CA GLY A 399 -19.43 -2.31 -20.81
C GLY A 399 -18.37 -1.24 -21.03
N ILE A 400 -17.09 -1.59 -20.87
CA ILE A 400 -15.95 -0.66 -20.89
C ILE A 400 -15.01 -0.97 -22.05
N ARG A 401 -14.24 0.04 -22.47
CA ARG A 401 -13.07 -0.18 -23.32
C ARG A 401 -11.94 -0.80 -22.48
N PRO A 402 -11.42 -1.98 -22.82
CA PRO A 402 -10.33 -2.58 -22.06
C PRO A 402 -9.02 -1.81 -22.26
N GLY A 403 -8.19 -1.75 -21.22
CA GLY A 403 -6.88 -1.10 -21.26
C GLY A 403 -5.87 -1.75 -22.22
N ARG A 404 -6.07 -3.05 -22.54
CA ARG A 404 -5.39 -3.78 -23.61
C ARG A 404 -6.45 -4.49 -24.45
N THR A 405 -6.49 -4.26 -25.76
CA THR A 405 -7.54 -4.86 -26.61
C THR A 405 -7.18 -6.31 -26.95
N PRO A 406 -8.05 -7.30 -26.67
CA PRO A 406 -7.82 -8.68 -27.10
C PRO A 406 -7.77 -8.82 -28.62
N ALA A 407 -7.15 -9.89 -29.13
CA ALA A 407 -7.19 -10.20 -30.55
C ALA A 407 -8.64 -10.38 -31.06
N PRO A 408 -8.97 -10.01 -32.32
CA PRO A 408 -10.35 -9.99 -32.82
C PRO A 408 -11.09 -11.34 -32.81
N ASP A 409 -10.34 -12.44 -32.83
CA ASP A 409 -10.84 -13.81 -32.83
C ASP A 409 -11.22 -14.33 -31.43
N VAL A 410 -10.85 -13.61 -30.37
CA VAL A 410 -11.14 -13.99 -28.99
C VAL A 410 -12.63 -13.82 -28.69
N ARG A 411 -13.32 -14.94 -28.47
CA ARG A 411 -14.76 -14.97 -28.14
C ARG A 411 -15.00 -15.21 -26.65
N VAL A 412 -15.98 -14.52 -26.08
CA VAL A 412 -16.41 -14.75 -24.70
C VAL A 412 -17.20 -16.06 -24.58
N SER A 413 -16.54 -17.08 -24.03
CA SER A 413 -17.13 -18.41 -23.82
C SER A 413 -18.04 -18.46 -22.59
N ARG A 414 -18.96 -19.45 -22.54
CA ARG A 414 -19.76 -19.73 -21.33
C ARG A 414 -18.87 -20.03 -20.11
N ARG A 415 -17.73 -20.70 -20.33
CA ARG A 415 -16.71 -20.97 -19.30
C ARG A 415 -16.13 -19.69 -18.74
N ALA A 416 -15.71 -18.76 -19.61
CA ALA A 416 -15.17 -17.47 -19.20
C ALA A 416 -16.18 -16.68 -18.36
N ARG A 417 -17.46 -16.66 -18.77
CA ARG A 417 -18.55 -16.03 -17.98
C ARG A 417 -18.71 -16.71 -16.62
N LEU A 418 -18.76 -18.04 -16.56
CA LEU A 418 -18.90 -18.75 -15.28
C LEU A 418 -17.75 -18.41 -14.32
N VAL A 419 -16.50 -18.51 -14.79
CA VAL A 419 -15.31 -18.21 -13.99
C VAL A 419 -15.31 -16.75 -13.53
N ALA A 420 -15.62 -15.80 -14.42
CA ALA A 420 -15.75 -14.39 -14.07
C ALA A 420 -16.81 -14.15 -12.97
N THR A 421 -17.95 -14.85 -13.02
CA THR A 421 -18.98 -14.75 -11.97
C THR A 421 -18.48 -15.28 -10.63
N LEU A 422 -17.83 -16.46 -10.64
CA LEU A 422 -17.32 -17.09 -9.43
C LEU A 422 -16.22 -16.23 -8.77
N LEU A 423 -15.40 -15.56 -9.59
CA LEU A 423 -14.36 -14.64 -9.16
C LEU A 423 -14.85 -13.18 -9.01
N GLY A 424 -16.17 -12.95 -8.99
CA GLY A 424 -16.73 -11.65 -8.61
C GLY A 424 -16.67 -10.54 -9.66
N ALA A 425 -16.20 -10.81 -10.87
CA ALA A 425 -16.14 -9.81 -11.93
C ALA A 425 -17.53 -9.48 -12.50
N GLY A 426 -17.89 -8.19 -12.53
CA GLY A 426 -19.14 -7.71 -13.15
C GLY A 426 -20.42 -8.00 -12.36
N SER A 427 -20.36 -8.03 -11.03
CA SER A 427 -21.58 -8.17 -10.22
C SER A 427 -22.31 -6.83 -10.11
N ARG A 428 -23.60 -6.79 -10.46
CA ARG A 428 -24.49 -5.69 -10.02
C ARG A 428 -24.60 -5.73 -8.48
N PRO A 429 -24.62 -4.59 -7.78
CA PRO A 429 -24.78 -4.53 -6.32
C PRO A 429 -25.98 -5.35 -5.80
N ASP A 430 -27.10 -5.31 -6.53
CA ASP A 430 -28.39 -5.84 -6.05
C ASP A 430 -28.73 -7.27 -6.49
N ARG A 431 -27.91 -7.91 -7.33
CA ARG A 431 -28.12 -9.30 -7.79
C ARG A 431 -26.80 -10.04 -7.87
N GLY A 432 -26.23 -10.36 -6.71
CA GLY A 432 -25.07 -11.22 -6.60
C GLY A 432 -25.40 -12.72 -6.68
N PRO A 433 -24.51 -13.56 -7.24
CA PRO A 433 -24.63 -15.02 -7.09
C PRO A 433 -24.60 -15.43 -5.62
N ARG A 434 -25.33 -16.51 -5.27
CA ARG A 434 -25.40 -17.08 -3.90
C ARG A 434 -24.06 -17.59 -3.36
N PHE A 435 -23.07 -17.81 -4.22
CA PHE A 435 -21.73 -18.29 -3.87
C PHE A 435 -20.67 -17.57 -4.71
N ARG A 436 -19.69 -16.93 -4.05
CA ARG A 436 -18.52 -16.29 -4.68
C ARG A 436 -17.25 -16.82 -4.04
N LEU A 437 -16.21 -16.97 -4.85
CA LEU A 437 -14.89 -17.23 -4.32
C LEU A 437 -14.31 -15.96 -3.68
N PRO A 438 -13.50 -16.12 -2.64
CA PRO A 438 -12.97 -15.01 -1.87
C PRO A 438 -11.89 -14.24 -2.64
N VAL A 439 -12.27 -13.07 -3.18
CA VAL A 439 -11.38 -12.20 -3.98
C VAL A 439 -11.32 -10.75 -3.49
N LYS A 440 -12.28 -10.34 -2.64
CA LYS A 440 -12.30 -9.01 -1.99
C LYS A 440 -11.41 -9.00 -0.75
N LYS A 441 -10.79 -7.86 -0.43
CA LYS A 441 -9.88 -7.63 0.73
C LYS A 441 -10.26 -8.43 1.99
N ILE A 442 -11.49 -8.29 2.48
CA ILE A 442 -11.97 -8.94 3.71
C ILE A 442 -11.86 -10.48 3.66
N TYR A 443 -11.91 -11.04 2.46
CA TYR A 443 -11.72 -12.45 2.21
C TYR A 443 -10.34 -12.81 1.66
N THR A 444 -9.61 -11.92 1.00
CA THR A 444 -8.26 -12.23 0.51
C THR A 444 -7.29 -12.51 1.67
N GLN A 445 -7.46 -11.82 2.81
CA GLN A 445 -6.78 -12.14 4.07
C GLN A 445 -7.11 -13.57 4.56
N LEU A 446 -8.32 -14.08 4.33
CA LEU A 446 -8.71 -15.45 4.72
C LEU A 446 -8.00 -16.55 3.88
N PHE A 447 -7.42 -16.21 2.71
CA PHE A 447 -6.92 -17.20 1.74
C PHE A 447 -5.51 -16.96 1.20
N SER A 448 -4.78 -15.95 1.67
CA SER A 448 -3.38 -15.68 1.35
C SER A 448 -2.42 -16.76 1.92
N PRO A 449 -1.21 -16.96 1.36
CA PRO A 449 -0.86 -17.82 0.24
C PRO A 449 -0.13 -19.10 0.69
N GLY A 450 -0.52 -19.63 1.84
CA GLY A 450 0.20 -20.72 2.48
C GLY A 450 0.42 -22.00 1.66
N SER A 451 -0.31 -22.22 0.56
CA SER A 451 -0.32 -23.51 -0.15
C SER A 451 -0.19 -23.43 -1.67
N VAL A 452 0.03 -22.25 -2.28
CA VAL A 452 0.20 -22.15 -3.74
C VAL A 452 1.46 -21.35 -4.03
N THR A 453 2.44 -21.98 -4.69
CA THR A 453 3.63 -21.30 -5.19
C THR A 453 3.21 -20.22 -6.18
N TYR A 454 3.29 -18.95 -5.77
CA TYR A 454 3.21 -17.86 -6.72
C TYR A 454 4.33 -18.04 -7.74
N SER A 455 3.97 -17.98 -9.00
CA SER A 455 4.93 -17.84 -10.08
C SER A 455 4.64 -16.49 -10.72
N PRO A 456 5.67 -15.76 -11.18
CA PRO A 456 5.47 -14.57 -12.01
C PRO A 456 4.42 -14.79 -13.10
N PRO A 457 3.64 -13.75 -13.47
CA PRO A 457 3.75 -12.37 -12.97
C PRO A 457 3.12 -12.15 -11.59
N PHE A 458 3.81 -11.41 -10.71
CA PHE A 458 3.33 -11.04 -9.37
C PHE A 458 2.46 -9.77 -9.32
N PHE A 459 2.47 -8.97 -10.40
CA PHE A 459 1.74 -7.71 -10.52
C PHE A 459 1.99 -6.71 -9.37
N LYS A 460 3.27 -6.51 -9.04
CA LYS A 460 3.70 -5.51 -8.06
C LYS A 460 4.04 -4.19 -8.73
N CYS A 461 4.06 -3.11 -7.96
CA CYS A 461 4.41 -1.79 -8.45
C CYS A 461 5.02 -0.90 -7.37
N PHE A 462 5.72 0.13 -7.81
CA PHE A 462 6.25 1.22 -7.00
C PHE A 462 6.21 2.50 -7.82
N LEU A 463 6.28 3.66 -7.15
CA LEU A 463 6.22 4.96 -7.80
C LEU A 463 7.57 5.69 -7.70
N ARG A 464 7.86 6.48 -8.73
CA ARG A 464 8.86 7.54 -8.70
C ARG A 464 8.16 8.87 -8.94
N LEU A 465 8.50 9.88 -8.14
CA LEU A 465 8.03 11.25 -8.32
C LEU A 465 9.24 12.14 -8.58
N ASP A 466 9.27 12.75 -9.77
CA ASP A 466 10.27 13.75 -10.13
C ASP A 466 9.65 15.14 -9.93
N VAL A 467 10.23 15.92 -9.02
CA VAL A 467 9.74 17.23 -8.62
C VAL A 467 10.54 18.32 -9.33
N SER A 468 9.84 19.35 -9.77
CA SER A 468 10.37 20.61 -10.30
C SER A 468 9.56 21.78 -9.76
N PRO A 469 10.00 23.05 -9.91
CA PRO A 469 9.19 24.19 -9.51
C PRO A 469 7.80 24.23 -10.14
N GLU A 470 7.67 23.72 -11.37
CA GLU A 470 6.45 23.87 -12.17
C GLU A 470 5.50 22.67 -12.03
N ALA A 471 6.04 21.47 -11.79
CA ALA A 471 5.27 20.24 -11.81
C ALA A 471 5.92 19.08 -11.05
N VAL A 472 5.10 18.08 -10.70
CA VAL A 472 5.52 16.76 -10.24
C VAL A 472 5.17 15.73 -11.32
N ARG A 473 6.18 15.03 -11.84
CA ARG A 473 5.97 13.88 -12.73
C ARG A 473 5.87 12.62 -11.89
N LEU A 474 4.71 11.96 -11.89
CA LEU A 474 4.48 10.70 -11.19
C LEU A 474 4.51 9.56 -12.20
N ARG A 475 5.35 8.55 -11.93
CA ARG A 475 5.47 7.33 -12.75
C ARG A 475 5.22 6.10 -11.90
N CYS A 476 4.33 5.22 -12.35
CA CYS A 476 4.08 3.92 -11.76
C CYS A 476 4.85 2.85 -12.52
N PHE A 477 5.79 2.16 -11.87
CA PHE A 477 6.58 1.10 -12.45
C PHE A 477 6.06 -0.28 -12.07
N ALA A 478 6.04 -1.20 -13.01
CA ALA A 478 5.72 -2.61 -12.77
C ALA A 478 6.93 -3.41 -12.27
N ALA A 479 6.65 -4.36 -11.39
CA ALA A 479 7.54 -5.43 -10.96
C ALA A 479 6.79 -6.77 -11.06
N THR A 480 7.06 -7.54 -12.12
CA THR A 480 6.38 -8.82 -12.35
C THR A 480 7.13 -10.02 -11.76
N GLY A 481 8.42 -9.87 -11.43
CA GLY A 481 9.31 -10.97 -11.06
C GLY A 481 9.99 -11.66 -12.26
N ASN A 482 9.82 -11.13 -13.47
CA ASN A 482 10.53 -11.58 -14.67
C ASN A 482 11.82 -10.79 -14.89
N ARG A 483 12.89 -11.48 -15.31
CA ARG A 483 14.24 -10.92 -15.47
C ARG A 483 14.31 -9.72 -16.43
N PRO A 484 13.67 -9.73 -17.61
CA PRO A 484 13.72 -8.56 -18.52
C PRO A 484 13.16 -7.29 -17.88
N GLN A 485 12.11 -7.42 -17.06
CA GLN A 485 11.45 -6.30 -16.40
C GLN A 485 12.13 -5.86 -15.10
N GLU A 486 12.90 -6.74 -14.44
CA GLU A 486 13.83 -6.26 -13.42
C GLU A 486 14.89 -5.34 -14.00
N LEU A 487 15.37 -5.65 -15.21
CA LEU A 487 16.41 -4.88 -15.89
C LEU A 487 15.87 -3.59 -16.49
N ASP A 488 14.67 -3.58 -17.04
CA ASP A 488 14.00 -2.38 -17.55
C ASP A 488 12.54 -2.37 -17.06
N PRO A 489 12.26 -1.87 -15.85
CA PRO A 489 10.92 -1.85 -15.27
C PRO A 489 9.93 -1.10 -16.18
N PRO A 490 8.82 -1.74 -16.63
CA PRO A 490 7.82 -1.08 -17.45
C PRO A 490 7.13 0.06 -16.69
N ILE A 491 6.78 1.13 -17.39
CA ILE A 491 5.96 2.22 -16.84
C ILE A 491 4.49 1.95 -17.18
N GLU A 492 3.66 1.70 -16.16
CA GLU A 492 2.26 1.33 -16.28
C GLU A 492 1.30 2.53 -16.32
N ASP A 493 1.73 3.64 -15.73
CA ASP A 493 1.06 4.92 -15.78
C ASP A 493 2.08 6.05 -15.58
N GLU A 494 1.84 7.17 -16.25
CA GLU A 494 2.66 8.36 -16.15
C GLU A 494 1.79 9.60 -16.28
N ILE A 495 1.97 10.54 -15.35
CA ILE A 495 1.27 11.82 -15.36
C ILE A 495 2.20 12.96 -14.94
N THR A 496 1.85 14.16 -15.37
CA THR A 496 2.46 15.41 -14.92
C THR A 496 1.42 16.23 -14.16
N ILE A 497 1.70 16.52 -12.90
CA ILE A 497 0.83 17.25 -11.98
C ILE A 497 1.36 18.68 -11.89
N PRO A 498 0.63 19.70 -12.37
CA PRO A 498 1.06 21.09 -12.25
C PRO A 498 1.08 21.53 -10.77
N LEU A 499 2.06 22.37 -10.42
CA LEU A 499 2.22 22.97 -9.09
C LEU A 499 1.80 24.45 -9.03
N VAL A 500 1.52 25.05 -10.18
CA VAL A 500 1.15 26.46 -10.38
C VAL A 500 -0.23 26.60 -11.02
#